data_AF-A0AAV6CNP3-F1
#
_entry.id   AF-A0AAV6CNP3-F1
#
_cell.length_a   1.000
_cell.length_b   1.000
_cell.length_c   1.000
_cell.angle_alpha   90.00
_cell.angle_beta   90.00
_cell.angle_gamma   90.00
#
_symmetry.space_group_name_H-M   'P 1'
#
loop_
_entity.id
_entity.type
_entity.pdbx_description
1 polymer ?
#
loop_
_entity_poly.entity_id
_entity_poly.type
_entity_poly.pdbx_seq_one_letter_code
_entity_poly.pdbx_strand_id
1 'polypeptide(L)'
;MLAAVLAGLALVPAGAASADADLDRIEAMWARGDYARATQELINYRERTGVRTPQLDYMIATSACRMRDRRQLGNEFFAWILQNYNLSPSIRTQVETQRQMCSASAAPERLPMTAPPAMVGIAYHGKGGTGYESQPAGNRASTLAVAIPREEFTRRLFVPADSKKAVLAVAKELGPEFEVQAVGHFVLAGPWDVARPSVGILNAAAPNRANTQGPPPNAPLGAQAPNQPARKSAAQSPRQDLTDPRDMVQQMAPTIASSAADLKKVGESLEDYLRFFVSEYGMRPPSFLITVYFAGDRTQLWDLARKLHGIALAPGSIGYSFPSDQSMVGWADGKAYGTFAHELFHVMVRNNFGDIPPFLDEGMAALYEVSGFEGTRAVGVPNWRGAILSKSWAERPRIKDLVQMNRSSFDDIAGPSDQLVPGEKQSANHATARYLMLYFQQRGELLPVYKAFLNRKVNDRPAAQSVLLLESVLGRSLDTVDAEFSAWFKALPP
;
A
#
# COMPACT_ATOMS: atom_id res chain seq x y z
N MET A 1 -71.76 -5.85 0.88
CA MET A 1 -70.65 -5.37 1.73
C MET A 1 -69.87 -6.58 2.22
N LEU A 2 -68.88 -7.05 1.46
CA LEU A 2 -67.91 -8.06 1.90
C LEU A 2 -66.53 -7.40 1.86
N ALA A 3 -65.92 -7.22 3.03
CA ALA A 3 -64.58 -6.66 3.16
C ALA A 3 -63.54 -7.78 3.02
N ALA A 4 -62.69 -7.68 2.00
CA ALA A 4 -61.56 -8.57 1.79
C ALA A 4 -60.37 -8.11 2.66
N VAL A 5 -59.97 -8.96 3.60
CA VAL A 5 -58.75 -8.80 4.41
C VAL A 5 -57.58 -9.32 3.59
N LEU A 6 -56.80 -8.40 3.00
CA LEU A 6 -55.52 -8.69 2.37
C LEU A 6 -54.44 -8.82 3.46
N ALA A 7 -54.10 -10.06 3.82
CA ALA A 7 -52.95 -10.37 4.66
C ALA A 7 -51.67 -10.22 3.82
N GLY A 8 -51.00 -9.08 3.95
CA GLY A 8 -49.65 -8.87 3.41
C GLY A 8 -48.63 -9.61 4.27
N LEU A 9 -48.20 -10.79 3.83
CA LEU A 9 -46.96 -11.41 4.32
C LEU A 9 -45.79 -10.54 3.84
N ALA A 10 -45.26 -9.72 4.73
CA ALA A 10 -43.96 -9.09 4.54
C ALA A 10 -42.88 -10.20 4.57
N LEU A 11 -42.37 -10.57 3.40
CA LEU A 11 -41.12 -11.33 3.29
C LEU A 11 -40.00 -10.45 3.85
N VAL A 12 -39.65 -10.69 5.12
CA VAL A 12 -38.39 -10.18 5.68
C VAL A 12 -37.27 -10.83 4.85
N PRO A 13 -36.41 -10.06 4.15
CA PRO A 13 -35.29 -10.64 3.44
C PRO A 13 -34.46 -11.42 4.47
N ALA A 14 -34.27 -12.72 4.22
CA ALA A 14 -33.40 -13.56 5.03
C ALA A 14 -32.08 -12.81 5.20
N GLY A 15 -31.76 -12.46 6.45
CA GLY A 15 -30.64 -11.60 6.78
C GLY A 15 -29.40 -12.10 6.05
N ALA A 16 -28.76 -11.22 5.27
CA ALA A 16 -27.47 -11.50 4.68
C ALA A 16 -26.53 -11.85 5.82
N ALA A 17 -26.23 -13.14 5.99
CA ALA A 17 -25.14 -13.57 6.85
C ALA A 17 -23.92 -12.76 6.40
N SER A 18 -23.28 -12.07 7.33
CA SER A 18 -22.07 -11.32 7.00
C SER A 18 -21.06 -12.29 6.38
N ALA A 19 -20.22 -11.82 5.46
CA ALA A 19 -19.15 -12.64 4.89
C ALA A 19 -18.25 -13.25 5.98
N ASP A 20 -18.24 -12.69 7.18
CA ASP A 20 -17.51 -13.20 8.34
C ASP A 20 -18.20 -14.44 8.94
N ALA A 21 -19.53 -14.45 9.06
CA ALA A 21 -20.27 -15.62 9.57
C ALA A 21 -20.13 -16.85 8.66
N ASP A 22 -20.04 -16.64 7.35
CA ASP A 22 -19.76 -17.70 6.38
C ASP A 22 -18.36 -18.29 6.59
N LEU A 23 -17.35 -17.45 6.79
CA LEU A 23 -15.97 -17.91 7.02
C LEU A 23 -15.86 -18.66 8.35
N ASP A 24 -16.44 -18.17 9.44
CA ASP A 24 -16.46 -18.83 10.75
C ASP A 24 -17.03 -20.25 10.66
N ARG A 25 -18.14 -20.42 9.92
CA ARG A 25 -18.75 -21.73 9.66
C ARG A 25 -17.77 -22.66 8.92
N ILE A 26 -17.06 -22.15 7.93
CA ILE A 26 -16.09 -22.91 7.13
C ILE A 26 -14.84 -23.26 7.95
N GLU A 27 -14.34 -22.34 8.77
CA GLU A 27 -13.24 -22.58 9.72
C GLU A 27 -13.60 -23.70 10.71
N ALA A 28 -14.84 -23.70 11.22
CA ALA A 28 -15.32 -24.77 12.08
C ALA A 28 -15.39 -26.13 11.35
N MET A 29 -15.73 -26.18 10.05
CA MET A 29 -15.65 -27.41 9.25
C MET A 29 -14.21 -27.91 9.12
N TRP A 30 -13.28 -27.00 8.83
CA TRP A 30 -11.86 -27.29 8.73
C TRP A 30 -11.28 -27.83 10.04
N ALA A 31 -11.61 -27.20 11.17
CA ALA A 31 -11.16 -27.60 12.50
C ALA A 31 -11.67 -28.98 12.93
N ARG A 32 -12.84 -29.41 12.45
CA ARG A 32 -13.40 -30.76 12.68
C ARG A 32 -12.84 -31.84 11.75
N GLY A 33 -11.99 -31.46 10.79
CA GLY A 33 -11.39 -32.40 9.84
C GLY A 33 -12.26 -32.76 8.63
N ASP A 34 -13.34 -32.01 8.35
CA ASP A 34 -14.16 -32.17 7.14
C ASP A 34 -13.46 -31.51 5.93
N TYR A 35 -12.27 -32.00 5.59
CA TYR A 35 -11.36 -31.34 4.65
C TYR A 35 -11.90 -31.30 3.22
N ALA A 36 -12.66 -32.31 2.79
CA ALA A 36 -13.24 -32.33 1.44
C ALA A 36 -14.25 -31.20 1.27
N ARG A 37 -15.19 -31.06 2.22
CA ARG A 37 -16.17 -29.98 2.20
C ARG A 37 -15.53 -28.62 2.45
N ALA A 38 -14.62 -28.54 3.43
CA ALA A 38 -13.92 -27.30 3.76
C ALA A 38 -13.14 -26.77 2.54
N THR A 39 -12.39 -27.63 1.81
CA THR A 39 -11.65 -27.19 0.61
C THR A 39 -12.56 -26.53 -0.41
N GLN A 40 -13.71 -27.16 -0.73
CA GLN A 40 -14.65 -26.63 -1.71
C GLN A 40 -15.28 -25.32 -1.25
N GLU A 41 -15.72 -25.24 0.00
CA GLU A 41 -16.37 -24.05 0.56
C GLU A 41 -15.37 -22.89 0.69
N LEU A 42 -14.12 -23.16 1.08
CA LEU A 42 -13.06 -22.14 1.14
C LEU A 42 -12.72 -21.57 -0.24
N ILE A 43 -12.60 -22.42 -1.27
CA ILE A 43 -12.37 -21.97 -2.66
C ILE A 43 -13.56 -21.13 -3.14
N ASN A 44 -14.79 -21.61 -2.94
CA ASN A 44 -16.00 -20.87 -3.31
C ASN A 44 -16.06 -19.52 -2.58
N TYR A 45 -15.73 -19.49 -1.30
CA TYR A 45 -15.65 -18.28 -0.50
C TYR A 45 -14.62 -17.30 -1.08
N ARG A 46 -13.39 -17.77 -1.35
CA ARG A 46 -12.29 -17.00 -1.95
C ARG A 46 -12.70 -16.38 -3.29
N GLU A 47 -13.33 -17.16 -4.17
CA GLU A 47 -13.73 -16.72 -5.50
C GLU A 47 -14.93 -15.76 -5.47
N ARG A 48 -15.94 -16.05 -4.66
CA ARG A 48 -17.17 -15.24 -4.55
C ARG A 48 -16.94 -13.91 -3.85
N THR A 49 -16.11 -13.88 -2.82
CA THR A 49 -15.88 -12.67 -2.00
C THR A 49 -14.68 -11.86 -2.46
N GLY A 50 -13.76 -12.48 -3.21
CA GLY A 50 -12.45 -11.92 -3.52
C GLY A 50 -11.50 -11.83 -2.31
N VAL A 51 -11.90 -12.31 -1.13
CA VAL A 51 -11.03 -12.32 0.06
C VAL A 51 -9.87 -13.27 -0.20
N ARG A 52 -8.64 -12.78 0.00
CA ARG A 52 -7.41 -13.56 -0.19
C ARG A 52 -6.47 -13.27 0.94
N THR A 53 -6.40 -14.20 1.88
CA THR A 53 -5.51 -14.07 3.04
C THR A 53 -4.61 -15.29 3.13
N PRO A 54 -3.41 -15.16 3.73
CA PRO A 54 -2.51 -16.30 3.91
C PRO A 54 -3.18 -17.40 4.74
N GLN A 55 -4.01 -17.02 5.71
CA GLN A 55 -4.86 -17.90 6.52
C GLN A 55 -5.82 -18.74 5.66
N LEU A 56 -6.64 -18.07 4.84
CA LEU A 56 -7.62 -18.71 3.97
C LEU A 56 -6.94 -19.68 3.00
N ASP A 57 -5.88 -19.22 2.33
CA ASP A 57 -5.15 -20.01 1.35
C ASP A 57 -4.40 -21.19 2.01
N TYR A 58 -3.92 -21.03 3.25
CA TYR A 58 -3.32 -22.13 4.03
C TYR A 58 -4.34 -23.20 4.44
N MET A 59 -5.56 -22.79 4.84
CA MET A 59 -6.63 -23.74 5.10
C MET A 59 -7.00 -24.52 3.83
N ILE A 60 -7.06 -23.87 2.67
CA ILE A 60 -7.26 -24.54 1.37
C ILE A 60 -6.11 -25.53 1.12
N ALA A 61 -4.86 -25.06 1.21
CA ALA A 61 -3.67 -25.85 0.94
C ALA A 61 -3.62 -27.13 1.79
N THR A 62 -3.77 -26.97 3.10
CA THR A 62 -3.68 -28.09 4.05
C THR A 62 -4.88 -29.04 3.93
N SER A 63 -6.07 -28.56 3.61
CA SER A 63 -7.24 -29.42 3.38
C SER A 63 -7.08 -30.25 2.12
N ALA A 64 -6.73 -29.61 1.01
CA ALA A 64 -6.47 -30.26 -0.27
C ALA A 64 -5.34 -31.30 -0.14
N CYS A 65 -4.31 -30.98 0.66
CA CYS A 65 -3.18 -31.85 0.89
C CYS A 65 -3.53 -33.20 1.55
N ARG A 66 -4.55 -33.23 2.42
CA ARG A 66 -4.98 -34.45 3.11
C ARG A 66 -5.79 -35.38 2.22
N MET A 67 -6.23 -34.91 1.05
CA MET A 67 -6.96 -35.71 0.06
C MET A 67 -6.00 -36.19 -1.04
N ARG A 68 -5.89 -37.51 -1.22
CA ARG A 68 -4.92 -38.12 -2.14
C ARG A 68 -5.06 -37.61 -3.59
N ASP A 69 -6.29 -37.39 -4.04
CA ASP A 69 -6.65 -36.89 -5.37
C ASP A 69 -6.51 -35.36 -5.52
N ARG A 70 -6.28 -34.62 -4.43
CA ARG A 70 -6.15 -33.14 -4.42
C ARG A 70 -4.80 -32.63 -3.91
N ARG A 71 -3.80 -33.51 -3.69
CA ARG A 71 -2.47 -33.10 -3.22
C ARG A 71 -1.80 -32.06 -4.11
N GLN A 72 -1.98 -32.16 -5.43
CA GLN A 72 -1.45 -31.17 -6.37
C GLN A 72 -2.02 -29.78 -6.08
N LEU A 73 -3.33 -29.66 -5.89
CA LEU A 73 -3.98 -28.40 -5.51
C LEU A 73 -3.41 -27.85 -4.20
N GLY A 74 -3.18 -28.72 -3.21
CA GLY A 74 -2.52 -28.33 -1.96
C GLY A 74 -1.13 -27.73 -2.19
N ASN A 75 -0.32 -28.38 -3.03
CA ASN A 75 1.01 -27.89 -3.41
C ASN A 75 0.97 -26.57 -4.19
N GLU A 76 -0.01 -26.38 -5.06
CA GLU A 76 -0.24 -25.12 -5.80
C GLU A 76 -0.51 -23.97 -4.82
N PHE A 77 -1.43 -24.15 -3.87
CA PHE A 77 -1.69 -23.12 -2.84
C PHE A 77 -0.49 -22.88 -1.92
N PHE A 78 0.28 -23.90 -1.53
CA PHE A 78 1.51 -23.65 -0.77
C PHE A 78 2.55 -22.85 -1.56
N ALA A 79 2.76 -23.17 -2.84
CA ALA A 79 3.63 -22.38 -3.71
C ALA A 79 3.13 -20.94 -3.85
N TRP A 80 1.80 -20.77 -3.98
CA TRP A 80 1.13 -19.48 -4.00
C TRP A 80 1.43 -18.64 -2.76
N ILE A 81 1.28 -19.24 -1.58
CA ILE A 81 1.45 -18.57 -0.30
C ILE A 81 2.88 -18.08 -0.15
N LEU A 82 3.86 -18.93 -0.47
CA LEU A 82 5.29 -18.62 -0.36
C LEU A 82 5.74 -17.50 -1.29
N GLN A 83 5.10 -17.37 -2.45
CA GLN A 83 5.42 -16.34 -3.44
C GLN A 83 4.76 -15.00 -3.12
N ASN A 84 3.46 -14.99 -2.85
CA ASN A 84 2.65 -13.77 -2.92
C ASN A 84 2.41 -13.11 -1.55
N TYR A 85 2.61 -13.83 -0.45
CA TYR A 85 2.37 -13.29 0.89
C TYR A 85 3.67 -12.91 1.62
N ASN A 86 3.57 -11.86 2.43
CA ASN A 86 4.64 -11.46 3.34
C ASN A 86 4.56 -12.30 4.62
N LEU A 87 5.32 -13.40 4.65
CA LEU A 87 5.35 -14.33 5.78
C LEU A 87 6.54 -14.02 6.66
N SER A 88 6.36 -14.10 7.98
CA SER A 88 7.51 -14.11 8.89
C SER A 88 8.40 -15.35 8.61
N PRO A 89 9.68 -15.33 8.99
CA PRO A 89 10.58 -16.47 8.77
C PRO A 89 10.06 -17.79 9.36
N SER A 90 9.44 -17.75 10.54
CA SER A 90 8.85 -18.93 11.17
C SER A 90 7.64 -19.45 10.41
N ILE A 91 6.73 -18.57 9.97
CA ILE A 91 5.55 -18.98 9.19
C ILE A 91 5.97 -19.52 7.82
N ARG A 92 6.95 -18.89 7.17
CA ARG A 92 7.52 -19.38 5.91
C ARG A 92 8.07 -20.80 6.05
N THR A 93 8.90 -21.04 7.07
CA THR A 93 9.47 -22.36 7.36
C THR A 93 8.38 -23.40 7.59
N GLN A 94 7.31 -23.04 8.30
CA GLN A 94 6.16 -23.90 8.50
C GLN A 94 5.47 -24.24 7.18
N VAL A 95 5.16 -23.24 6.35
CA VAL A 95 4.50 -23.44 5.03
C VAL A 95 5.37 -24.32 4.11
N GLU A 96 6.68 -24.10 4.09
CA GLU A 96 7.64 -24.93 3.34
C GLU A 96 7.63 -26.38 3.82
N THR A 97 7.66 -26.59 5.14
CA THR A 97 7.58 -27.93 5.74
C THR A 97 6.28 -28.63 5.36
N GLN A 98 5.15 -27.94 5.42
CA GLN A 98 3.84 -28.50 5.04
C GLN A 98 3.78 -28.85 3.55
N ARG A 99 4.35 -28.00 2.68
CA ARG A 99 4.45 -28.28 1.25
C ARG A 99 5.28 -29.53 0.95
N GLN A 100 6.42 -29.69 1.63
CA GLN A 100 7.27 -30.87 1.49
C GLN A 100 6.53 -32.14 1.92
N MET A 101 5.84 -32.09 3.07
CA MET A 101 4.98 -33.19 3.55
C MET A 101 3.86 -33.52 2.55
N CYS A 102 3.32 -32.50 1.89
CA CYS A 102 2.27 -32.66 0.89
C CYS A 102 2.72 -33.35 -0.39
N SER A 103 3.96 -33.07 -0.78
CA SER A 103 4.58 -33.66 -1.97
C SER A 103 5.05 -35.09 -1.73
N ALA A 104 5.18 -35.53 -0.48
CA ALA A 104 5.59 -36.90 -0.16
C ALA A 104 4.49 -37.92 -0.53
N SER A 105 4.91 -39.09 -1.01
CA SER A 105 4.01 -40.20 -1.40
C SER A 105 3.11 -40.66 -0.25
N ALA A 106 3.59 -40.57 0.99
CA ALA A 106 2.82 -40.74 2.20
C ALA A 106 2.67 -39.39 2.90
N ALA A 107 1.71 -38.58 2.47
CA ALA A 107 1.35 -37.39 3.23
C ALA A 107 0.97 -37.83 4.66
N PRO A 108 1.58 -37.25 5.70
CA PRO A 108 1.31 -37.64 7.06
C PRO A 108 -0.15 -37.36 7.40
N GLU A 109 -0.77 -38.30 8.11
CA GLU A 109 -2.17 -38.20 8.53
C GLU A 109 -2.41 -36.98 9.44
N ARG A 110 -1.35 -36.39 10.00
CA ARG A 110 -1.40 -35.23 10.90
C ARG A 110 -0.55 -34.06 10.38
N LEU A 111 -1.15 -33.22 9.53
CA LEU A 111 -0.70 -31.83 9.36
C LEU A 111 -1.30 -30.97 10.50
N PRO A 112 -0.65 -29.88 10.94
CA PRO A 112 -1.19 -28.98 11.95
C PRO A 112 -2.61 -28.49 11.58
N MET A 113 -3.50 -28.50 12.57
CA MET A 113 -4.89 -28.02 12.45
C MET A 113 -5.06 -26.58 12.92
N THR A 114 -3.95 -25.88 13.17
CA THR A 114 -3.95 -24.45 13.45
C THR A 114 -3.19 -23.76 12.34
N ALA A 115 -3.90 -22.86 11.66
CA ALA A 115 -3.23 -21.93 10.79
C ALA A 115 -2.55 -20.88 11.71
N PRO A 116 -1.32 -20.47 11.40
CA PRO A 116 -0.53 -19.68 12.32
C PRO A 116 -1.21 -18.36 12.68
N PRO A 117 -1.31 -18.00 13.98
CA PRO A 117 -2.03 -16.82 14.43
C PRO A 117 -1.48 -15.49 13.89
N ALA A 118 -0.27 -15.50 13.30
CA ALA A 118 0.40 -14.36 12.67
C ALA A 118 0.60 -14.53 11.14
N MET A 119 -0.27 -15.31 10.48
CA MET A 119 -0.38 -15.34 9.01
C MET A 119 -0.78 -13.96 8.45
N VAL A 120 -1.41 -13.10 9.26
CA VAL A 120 -1.53 -11.68 8.95
C VAL A 120 -0.16 -11.07 9.17
N GLY A 121 0.70 -11.22 8.15
CA GLY A 121 2.00 -10.58 8.13
C GLY A 121 1.80 -9.12 8.49
N ILE A 122 2.60 -8.67 9.44
CA ILE A 122 2.80 -7.26 9.70
C ILE A 122 3.33 -6.68 8.38
N ALA A 123 2.41 -6.20 7.55
CA ALA A 123 2.71 -5.65 6.24
C ALA A 123 3.17 -4.21 6.47
N TYR A 124 4.34 -4.08 7.07
CA TYR A 124 4.99 -2.79 7.28
C TYR A 124 5.70 -2.40 5.98
N HIS A 125 5.41 -1.21 5.47
CA HIS A 125 5.94 -0.67 4.22
C HIS A 125 6.87 0.50 4.56
N GLY A 126 8.12 0.16 4.79
CA GLY A 126 9.13 1.10 5.24
C GLY A 126 9.72 1.96 4.15
N LYS A 127 9.52 3.28 4.18
CA LYS A 127 10.19 4.20 3.26
C LYS A 127 11.69 4.35 3.54
N GLY A 128 12.53 3.43 3.07
CA GLY A 128 13.96 3.72 2.96
C GLY A 128 14.19 4.85 1.94
N GLY A 129 14.83 5.95 2.37
CA GLY A 129 15.60 6.80 1.45
C GLY A 129 15.02 8.12 0.95
N THR A 130 14.22 8.87 1.74
CA THR A 130 14.04 10.31 1.45
C THR A 130 15.34 11.04 1.77
N GLY A 131 16.18 11.31 0.75
CA GLY A 131 17.50 11.89 0.94
C GLY A 131 17.51 13.20 1.73
N TYR A 132 18.24 13.19 2.85
CA TYR A 132 19.20 14.23 3.27
C TYR A 132 20.22 13.65 4.27
N GLU A 133 19.87 12.55 4.94
CA GLU A 133 20.82 11.67 5.58
C GLU A 133 20.59 10.26 5.06
N SER A 134 21.45 9.81 4.15
CA SER A 134 21.64 8.40 3.86
C SER A 134 22.31 7.73 5.07
N GLN A 135 21.67 7.77 6.24
CA GLN A 135 21.93 6.70 7.17
C GLN A 135 21.38 5.46 6.48
N PRO A 136 22.19 4.40 6.29
CA PRO A 136 21.70 3.13 5.79
C PRO A 136 20.43 2.84 6.56
N ALA A 137 19.34 2.47 5.87
CA ALA A 137 18.28 1.77 6.57
C ALA A 137 19.01 0.62 7.27
N GLY A 138 19.18 0.71 8.59
CA GLY A 138 20.00 -0.25 9.30
C GLY A 138 19.53 -1.64 8.90
N ASN A 139 20.44 -2.61 8.80
CA ASN A 139 20.17 -3.96 8.25
C ASN A 139 19.13 -4.80 9.03
N ARG A 140 18.29 -4.16 9.84
CA ARG A 140 17.26 -4.76 10.66
C ARG A 140 15.92 -4.49 10.02
N ALA A 141 15.32 -5.55 9.49
CA ALA A 141 13.90 -5.61 9.23
C ALA A 141 13.12 -5.27 10.51
N SER A 142 11.90 -4.75 10.36
CA SER A 142 11.00 -4.57 11.50
C SER A 142 10.75 -5.93 12.17
N THR A 143 10.73 -5.95 13.50
CA THR A 143 10.56 -7.18 14.28
C THR A 143 9.40 -7.05 15.24
N LEU A 144 8.74 -8.16 15.55
CA LEU A 144 7.80 -8.21 16.67
C LEU A 144 8.58 -7.97 17.98
N ALA A 145 8.31 -6.84 18.63
CA ALA A 145 8.86 -6.49 19.93
C ALA A 145 7.99 -7.03 21.07
N VAL A 146 6.67 -6.98 20.91
CA VAL A 146 5.69 -7.42 21.90
C VAL A 146 4.52 -8.08 21.16
N ALA A 147 4.05 -9.24 21.64
CA ALA A 147 2.85 -9.84 21.09
C ALA A 147 1.60 -9.12 21.63
N ILE A 148 0.77 -8.58 20.74
CA ILE A 148 -0.53 -7.99 21.08
C ILE A 148 -1.63 -9.02 20.78
N PRO A 149 -2.55 -9.31 21.72
CA PRO A 149 -3.64 -10.26 21.50
C PRO A 149 -4.55 -9.82 20.35
N ARG A 150 -5.07 -10.80 19.58
CA ARG A 150 -5.97 -10.54 18.45
C ARG A 150 -7.25 -9.81 18.87
N GLU A 151 -7.74 -10.08 20.07
CA GLU A 151 -8.91 -9.45 20.66
C GLU A 151 -8.71 -7.95 20.81
N GLU A 152 -7.47 -7.51 21.03
CA GLU A 152 -7.15 -6.09 21.14
C GLU A 152 -7.30 -5.37 19.80
N PHE A 153 -6.79 -5.95 18.71
CA PHE A 153 -6.99 -5.42 17.35
C PHE A 153 -8.48 -5.39 17.00
N THR A 154 -9.22 -6.44 17.34
CA THR A 154 -10.66 -6.54 17.06
C THR A 154 -11.46 -5.44 17.78
N ARG A 155 -11.07 -5.08 19.01
CA ARG A 155 -11.72 -3.99 19.77
C ARG A 155 -11.54 -2.60 19.16
N ARG A 156 -10.61 -2.45 18.22
CA ARG A 156 -10.34 -1.18 17.53
C ARG A 156 -11.08 -1.07 16.19
N LEU A 157 -11.79 -2.12 15.77
CA LEU A 157 -12.61 -2.10 14.58
C LEU A 157 -14.01 -1.54 14.89
N PHE A 158 -14.33 -0.40 14.30
CA PHE A 158 -15.62 0.27 14.46
C PHE A 158 -16.30 0.37 13.12
N VAL A 159 -17.60 0.03 13.03
CA VAL A 159 -18.37 0.31 11.81
C VAL A 159 -18.57 1.82 11.63
N PRO A 160 -18.81 2.33 10.41
CA PRO A 160 -18.98 3.77 10.17
C PRO A 160 -20.06 4.44 11.04
N ALA A 161 -21.14 3.73 11.38
CA ALA A 161 -22.20 4.22 12.26
C ALA A 161 -21.74 4.47 13.71
N ASP A 162 -20.61 3.89 14.12
CA ASP A 162 -20.03 3.99 15.46
C ASP A 162 -18.88 5.02 15.55
N SER A 163 -18.77 5.96 14.59
CA SER A 163 -17.68 6.95 14.53
C SER A 163 -17.45 7.73 15.83
N LYS A 164 -18.50 8.13 16.55
CA LYS A 164 -18.37 8.79 17.85
C LYS A 164 -17.73 7.89 18.92
N LYS A 165 -18.08 6.59 18.92
CA LYS A 165 -17.48 5.62 19.84
C LYS A 165 -16.01 5.38 19.48
N ALA A 166 -15.72 5.32 18.18
CA ALA A 166 -14.37 5.16 17.67
C ALA A 166 -13.46 6.33 18.10
N VAL A 167 -13.91 7.57 17.96
CA VAL A 167 -13.19 8.77 18.43
C VAL A 167 -12.88 8.69 19.92
N LEU A 168 -13.87 8.36 20.75
CA LEU A 168 -13.67 8.24 22.20
C LEU A 168 -12.70 7.10 22.57
N ALA A 169 -12.78 5.97 21.87
CA ALA A 169 -11.90 4.84 22.09
C ALA A 169 -10.45 5.16 21.71
N VAL A 170 -10.24 5.79 20.55
CA VAL A 170 -8.91 6.21 20.08
C VAL A 170 -8.31 7.29 20.99
N ALA A 171 -9.11 8.29 21.42
CA ALA A 171 -8.65 9.31 22.36
C ALA A 171 -8.24 8.71 23.71
N LYS A 172 -9.01 7.74 24.22
CA LYS A 172 -8.67 7.01 25.45
C LYS A 172 -7.38 6.19 25.29
N GLU A 173 -7.20 5.54 24.16
CA GLU A 173 -6.03 4.71 23.88
C GLU A 173 -4.77 5.55 23.80
N LEU A 174 -4.81 6.68 23.11
CA LEU A 174 -3.63 7.51 22.87
C LEU A 174 -3.27 8.35 24.09
N GLY A 175 -4.24 9.05 24.68
CA GLY A 175 -4.03 9.99 25.78
C GLY A 175 -4.50 11.41 25.43
N PRO A 176 -4.55 12.32 26.43
CA PRO A 176 -5.05 13.68 26.25
C PRO A 176 -4.15 14.56 25.36
N GLU A 177 -2.94 14.12 25.06
CA GLU A 177 -1.99 14.79 24.18
C GLU A 177 -2.27 14.59 22.69
N PHE A 178 -3.35 13.90 22.32
CA PHE A 178 -3.82 13.77 20.94
C PHE A 178 -5.17 14.46 20.73
N GLU A 179 -5.31 15.16 19.61
CA GLU A 179 -6.59 15.56 19.04
C GLU A 179 -7.12 14.43 18.17
N VAL A 180 -8.39 14.06 18.37
CA VAL A 180 -9.02 12.93 17.67
C VAL A 180 -10.36 13.34 17.09
N GLN A 181 -10.58 13.05 15.81
CA GLN A 181 -11.87 13.31 15.15
C GLN A 181 -12.18 12.29 14.07
N ALA A 182 -13.45 12.22 13.67
CA ALA A 182 -13.90 11.38 12.56
C ALA A 182 -14.23 12.23 11.32
N VAL A 183 -13.83 11.74 10.15
CA VAL A 183 -14.12 12.35 8.84
C VAL A 183 -14.42 11.23 7.86
N GLY A 184 -15.68 11.10 7.43
CA GLY A 184 -16.10 10.03 6.53
C GLY A 184 -15.83 8.62 7.12
N HIS A 185 -15.02 7.85 6.41
CA HIS A 185 -14.54 6.51 6.76
C HIS A 185 -13.30 6.52 7.66
N PHE A 186 -12.82 7.69 8.10
CA PHE A 186 -11.58 7.82 8.85
C PHE A 186 -11.79 8.29 10.29
N VAL A 187 -10.99 7.76 11.20
CA VAL A 187 -10.76 8.32 12.54
C VAL A 187 -9.31 8.80 12.57
N LEU A 188 -9.11 10.11 12.67
CA LEU A 188 -7.79 10.73 12.61
C LEU A 188 -7.36 11.15 14.01
N ALA A 189 -6.13 10.84 14.38
CA ALA A 189 -5.56 11.18 15.67
C ALA A 189 -4.14 11.74 15.53
N GLY A 190 -3.91 13.00 15.93
CA GLY A 190 -2.59 13.63 15.88
C GLY A 190 -2.26 14.37 17.17
N PRO A 191 -0.97 14.54 17.51
CA PRO A 191 -0.59 15.20 18.76
C PRO A 191 -1.09 16.64 18.79
N TRP A 192 -1.51 17.12 19.95
CA TRP A 192 -1.70 18.54 20.18
C TRP A 192 -0.39 19.27 19.92
N ASP A 193 -0.49 20.44 19.30
CA ASP A 193 0.60 21.39 19.33
C ASP A 193 0.76 21.88 20.78
N VAL A 194 1.59 21.18 21.56
CA VAL A 194 2.17 21.79 22.75
C VAL A 194 3.19 22.76 22.18
N ALA A 195 2.73 23.95 21.79
CA ALA A 195 3.53 25.01 21.17
C ALA A 195 4.92 24.92 21.75
N ARG A 196 5.87 24.29 21.03
CA ARG A 196 7.25 24.22 21.52
C ARG A 196 7.61 25.69 21.58
N PRO A 197 7.81 26.30 22.77
CA PRO A 197 8.23 27.68 22.81
C PRO A 197 9.45 27.68 21.93
N SER A 198 9.39 28.46 20.85
CA SER A 198 10.50 28.66 19.96
C SER A 198 11.63 29.08 20.87
N VAL A 199 12.53 28.15 21.18
CA VAL A 199 13.76 28.47 21.88
C VAL A 199 14.44 29.37 20.89
N GLY A 200 14.29 30.67 21.12
CA GLY A 200 14.96 31.71 20.38
C GLY A 200 16.43 31.41 20.55
N ILE A 201 16.98 30.72 19.56
CA ILE A 201 18.41 30.74 19.33
C ILE A 201 18.67 32.21 19.01
N LEU A 202 19.11 32.91 20.04
CA LEU A 202 19.65 34.25 19.98
C LEU A 202 20.64 34.27 18.83
N ASN A 203 20.26 34.97 17.76
CA ASN A 203 21.20 35.44 16.76
C ASN A 203 22.19 36.36 17.49
N ALA A 204 23.32 35.81 17.91
CA ALA A 204 24.49 36.58 18.27
C ALA A 204 25.03 37.19 16.97
N ALA A 205 24.71 38.46 16.76
CA ALA A 205 25.30 39.28 15.73
C ALA A 205 26.81 39.43 15.98
N ALA A 206 27.62 39.14 14.96
CA ALA A 206 28.95 39.71 14.81
C ALA A 206 28.95 40.57 13.52
N PRO A 207 29.55 41.77 13.53
CA PRO A 207 29.35 42.77 12.49
C PRO A 207 30.31 42.52 11.33
N ASN A 208 29.86 42.77 10.10
CA ASN A 208 30.81 43.08 9.04
C ASN A 208 30.39 44.28 8.18
N ARG A 209 31.44 45.06 7.94
CA ARG A 209 31.53 46.41 7.40
C ARG A 209 30.90 46.61 6.02
N ALA A 210 30.44 47.85 5.83
CA ALA A 210 30.05 48.47 4.58
C ALA A 210 31.13 48.41 3.49
N ASN A 211 30.71 48.34 2.23
CA ASN A 211 31.25 49.23 1.22
C ASN A 211 30.23 49.51 0.09
N THR A 212 30.07 50.79 -0.20
CA THR A 212 29.27 51.43 -1.24
C THR A 212 29.97 51.42 -2.60
N GLN A 213 29.23 51.31 -3.72
CA GLN A 213 29.26 52.28 -4.83
C GLN A 213 28.27 51.89 -5.95
N GLY A 214 27.61 52.91 -6.51
CA GLY A 214 26.61 52.85 -7.59
C GLY A 214 27.17 53.24 -8.99
N PRO A 215 26.29 53.57 -9.98
CA PRO A 215 26.30 53.15 -11.41
C PRO A 215 26.76 54.29 -12.39
N PRO A 216 26.43 54.43 -13.72
CA PRO A 216 25.58 53.69 -14.73
C PRO A 216 26.17 53.67 -16.21
N PRO A 217 25.46 53.90 -17.36
CA PRO A 217 24.35 53.21 -18.10
C PRO A 217 24.63 52.87 -19.61
N ASN A 218 23.74 52.12 -20.32
CA ASN A 218 23.16 52.44 -21.67
C ASN A 218 22.43 51.27 -22.41
N ALA A 219 21.41 51.62 -23.21
CA ALA A 219 20.43 50.82 -24.01
C ALA A 219 20.89 50.57 -25.49
N PRO A 220 20.12 50.10 -26.53
CA PRO A 220 18.66 50.13 -26.77
C PRO A 220 17.98 48.97 -27.61
N LEU A 221 16.72 49.23 -27.99
CA LEU A 221 15.60 48.48 -28.63
C LEU A 221 15.67 48.16 -30.16
N GLY A 222 14.80 47.24 -30.61
CA GLY A 222 14.22 47.06 -31.98
C GLY A 222 14.00 45.57 -32.36
N ALA A 223 13.01 45.04 -33.11
CA ALA A 223 11.86 45.52 -33.89
C ALA A 223 10.90 44.33 -34.25
N GLN A 224 9.75 44.59 -34.89
CA GLN A 224 8.60 43.70 -35.19
C GLN A 224 8.54 43.10 -36.63
N ALA A 225 7.92 41.89 -36.76
CA ALA A 225 7.00 41.30 -37.79
C ALA A 225 7.41 41.16 -39.30
N PRO A 226 6.72 40.40 -40.23
CA PRO A 226 5.38 39.74 -40.17
C PRO A 226 5.14 38.32 -40.85
N ASN A 227 3.96 37.73 -40.56
CA ASN A 227 2.98 36.93 -41.36
C ASN A 227 3.24 35.59 -42.13
N GLN A 228 2.65 34.49 -41.59
CA GLN A 228 1.58 33.54 -42.12
C GLN A 228 1.76 32.73 -43.45
N PRO A 229 1.03 31.58 -43.71
CA PRO A 229 -0.32 31.21 -43.20
C PRO A 229 -0.66 29.74 -42.81
N ALA A 230 -1.73 29.67 -42.01
CA ALA A 230 -2.86 28.72 -41.87
C ALA A 230 -2.78 27.23 -42.32
N ARG A 231 -3.02 26.32 -41.35
CA ARG A 231 -3.81 25.08 -41.54
C ARG A 231 -4.78 24.86 -40.37
N LYS A 232 -5.93 24.30 -40.73
CA LYS A 232 -7.21 24.28 -40.00
C LYS A 232 -7.19 23.50 -38.68
N SER A 233 -7.95 24.04 -37.75
CA SER A 233 -8.24 23.66 -36.37
C SER A 233 -9.19 22.46 -36.24
N ALA A 234 -8.91 21.62 -35.23
CA ALA A 234 -9.91 20.88 -34.48
C ALA A 234 -9.84 21.39 -33.03
N ALA A 235 -10.97 21.81 -32.47
CA ALA A 235 -11.07 22.49 -31.19
C ALA A 235 -10.63 21.58 -30.04
N GLN A 236 -9.55 21.95 -29.36
CA GLN A 236 -9.20 21.47 -28.02
C GLN A 236 -9.48 22.60 -27.03
N SER A 237 -10.20 22.28 -25.97
CA SER A 237 -10.43 23.17 -24.83
C SER A 237 -9.11 23.68 -24.23
N PRO A 238 -9.08 24.85 -23.59
CA PRO A 238 -7.84 25.43 -23.07
C PRO A 238 -7.31 24.53 -21.95
N ARG A 239 -6.17 23.88 -22.18
CA ARG A 239 -5.33 23.35 -21.10
C ARG A 239 -4.87 24.55 -20.27
N GLN A 240 -5.26 24.58 -19.00
CA GLN A 240 -4.60 25.45 -18.03
C GLN A 240 -3.13 25.02 -17.95
N ASP A 241 -2.25 26.00 -18.15
CA ASP A 241 -0.80 25.84 -18.18
C ASP A 241 -0.30 25.63 -16.74
N LEU A 242 -0.30 24.37 -16.30
CA LEU A 242 0.34 23.92 -15.06
C LEU A 242 1.77 23.48 -15.40
N THR A 243 2.67 24.43 -15.67
CA THR A 243 4.00 24.14 -16.21
C THR A 243 5.12 24.06 -15.17
N ASP A 244 4.85 24.26 -13.87
CA ASP A 244 5.86 24.03 -12.83
C ASP A 244 5.51 22.82 -11.95
N PRO A 245 6.17 21.66 -12.15
CA PRO A 245 6.06 20.50 -11.28
C PRO A 245 6.38 20.81 -9.80
N ARG A 246 7.13 21.88 -9.52
CA ARG A 246 7.46 22.32 -8.15
C ARG A 246 6.24 22.89 -7.45
N ASP A 247 5.36 23.60 -8.15
CA ASP A 247 4.12 24.14 -7.57
C ASP A 247 3.13 23.03 -7.19
N MET A 248 3.11 21.91 -7.91
CA MET A 248 2.23 20.77 -7.59
C MET A 248 2.76 19.92 -6.42
N VAL A 249 4.07 19.78 -6.26
CA VAL A 249 4.68 19.02 -5.16
C VAL A 249 4.68 19.83 -3.85
N GLN A 250 4.65 21.16 -3.93
CA GLN A 250 4.79 22.07 -2.79
C GLN A 250 3.45 22.62 -2.27
N GLN A 251 2.36 22.52 -3.05
CA GLN A 251 1.03 23.02 -2.65
C GLN A 251 0.31 22.22 -1.55
N MET A 252 0.88 21.13 -1.04
CA MET A 252 0.17 20.25 -0.09
C MET A 252 0.87 20.04 1.25
N ALA A 253 1.89 20.83 1.59
CA ALA A 253 2.56 20.71 2.88
C ALA A 253 2.15 21.83 3.85
N PRO A 254 1.02 21.71 4.59
CA PRO A 254 0.88 22.47 5.81
C PRO A 254 2.01 22.06 6.75
N THR A 255 2.78 23.05 7.21
CA THR A 255 3.57 22.94 8.43
C THR A 255 2.67 22.37 9.52
N ILE A 256 3.14 21.33 10.21
CA ILE A 256 2.38 20.52 11.17
C ILE A 256 1.93 21.41 12.33
N ALA A 257 0.80 22.07 12.17
CA ALA A 257 -0.10 22.35 13.26
C ALA A 257 -1.21 21.31 13.10
N SER A 258 -1.25 20.28 13.93
CA SER A 258 -2.35 19.31 13.96
C SER A 258 -3.56 19.95 14.64
N SER A 259 -4.09 21.02 14.03
CA SER A 259 -5.38 21.56 14.41
C SER A 259 -6.48 20.61 13.95
N ALA A 260 -7.65 20.65 14.59
CA ALA A 260 -8.84 19.92 14.13
C ALA A 260 -9.16 20.23 12.65
N ALA A 261 -8.91 21.46 12.20
CA ALA A 261 -9.10 21.86 10.81
C ALA A 261 -8.13 21.15 9.85
N ASP A 262 -6.87 20.94 10.25
CA ASP A 262 -5.88 20.27 9.41
C ASP A 262 -6.11 18.76 9.36
N LEU A 263 -6.44 18.13 10.50
CA LEU A 263 -6.92 16.75 10.50
C LEU A 263 -8.16 16.59 9.60
N LYS A 264 -9.01 17.62 9.50
CA LYS A 264 -10.24 17.54 8.69
C LYS A 264 -9.91 17.54 7.21
N LYS A 265 -9.02 18.43 6.79
CA LYS A 265 -8.50 18.47 5.40
C LYS A 265 -7.82 17.15 5.01
N VAL A 266 -7.04 16.55 5.92
CA VAL A 266 -6.44 15.23 5.67
C VAL A 266 -7.51 14.17 5.49
N GLY A 267 -8.50 14.10 6.38
CA GLY A 267 -9.61 13.17 6.25
C GLY A 267 -10.36 13.32 4.92
N GLU A 268 -10.65 14.56 4.50
CA GLU A 268 -11.30 14.83 3.21
C GLU A 268 -10.45 14.40 2.00
N SER A 269 -9.14 14.64 2.05
CA SER A 269 -8.24 14.18 0.98
C SER A 269 -8.15 12.64 0.92
N LEU A 270 -8.12 11.96 2.07
CA LEU A 270 -8.13 10.50 2.12
C LEU A 270 -9.46 9.92 1.60
N GLU A 271 -10.59 10.60 1.80
CA GLU A 271 -11.85 10.25 1.17
C GLU A 271 -11.79 10.33 -0.36
N ASP A 272 -11.10 11.32 -0.92
CA ASP A 272 -10.90 11.42 -2.37
C ASP A 272 -10.12 10.23 -2.92
N TYR A 273 -9.02 9.85 -2.27
CA TYR A 273 -8.26 8.65 -2.64
C TYR A 273 -9.07 7.37 -2.47
N LEU A 274 -9.82 7.22 -1.37
CA LEU A 274 -10.69 6.07 -1.14
C LEU A 274 -11.73 5.94 -2.27
N ARG A 275 -12.42 7.04 -2.60
CA ARG A 275 -13.40 7.05 -3.71
C ARG A 275 -12.74 6.72 -5.04
N PHE A 276 -11.55 7.24 -5.29
CA PHE A 276 -10.78 6.90 -6.47
C PHE A 276 -10.45 5.40 -6.54
N PHE A 277 -9.92 4.80 -5.48
CA PHE A 277 -9.59 3.37 -5.45
C PHE A 277 -10.82 2.47 -5.62
N VAL A 278 -11.94 2.83 -5.00
CA VAL A 278 -13.21 2.11 -5.18
C VAL A 278 -13.69 2.20 -6.62
N SER A 279 -13.68 3.40 -7.22
CA SER A 279 -14.24 3.62 -8.57
C SER A 279 -13.36 3.15 -9.72
N GLU A 280 -12.05 3.44 -9.70
CA GLU A 280 -11.12 3.08 -10.77
C GLU A 280 -10.78 1.58 -10.72
N TYR A 281 -10.44 1.08 -9.53
CA TYR A 281 -9.90 -0.27 -9.34
C TYR A 281 -10.94 -1.28 -8.88
N GLY A 282 -12.16 -0.86 -8.56
CA GLY A 282 -13.19 -1.74 -8.01
C GLY A 282 -12.83 -2.26 -6.63
N MET A 283 -12.03 -1.50 -5.86
CA MET A 283 -11.73 -1.89 -4.48
C MET A 283 -12.99 -1.88 -3.62
N ARG A 284 -13.06 -2.80 -2.66
CA ARG A 284 -14.19 -2.85 -1.74
C ARG A 284 -14.07 -1.70 -0.74
N PRO A 285 -15.14 -0.90 -0.52
CA PRO A 285 -15.18 0.04 0.58
C PRO A 285 -14.90 -0.67 1.92
N PRO A 286 -14.22 -0.02 2.87
CA PRO A 286 -13.92 -0.63 4.15
C PRO A 286 -15.22 -0.82 4.94
N SER A 287 -15.41 -2.00 5.53
CA SER A 287 -16.55 -2.29 6.40
C SER A 287 -16.42 -1.69 7.80
N PHE A 288 -15.19 -1.31 8.17
CA PHE A 288 -14.87 -0.59 9.40
C PHE A 288 -14.25 0.76 9.06
N LEU A 289 -14.19 1.65 10.06
CA LEU A 289 -13.46 2.89 9.98
C LEU A 289 -11.97 2.61 9.94
N ILE A 290 -11.26 3.38 9.14
CA ILE A 290 -9.81 3.33 9.04
C ILE A 290 -9.22 4.32 10.05
N THR A 291 -8.38 3.85 10.97
CA THR A 291 -7.76 4.74 11.97
C THR A 291 -6.41 5.25 11.49
N VAL A 292 -6.23 6.56 11.48
CA VAL A 292 -5.02 7.26 11.00
C VAL A 292 -4.33 7.91 12.18
N TYR A 293 -3.16 7.40 12.54
CA TYR A 293 -2.34 7.90 13.63
C TYR A 293 -1.19 8.75 13.10
N PHE A 294 -1.19 10.04 13.45
CA PHE A 294 -0.11 10.96 13.13
C PHE A 294 0.88 10.94 14.29
N ALA A 295 2.13 10.59 13.99
CA ALA A 295 3.25 10.90 14.86
C ALA A 295 3.74 12.33 14.56
N GLY A 296 4.19 13.05 15.57
CA GLY A 296 4.81 14.38 15.47
C GLY A 296 6.31 14.32 15.19
N ASP A 297 6.96 13.20 15.52
CA ASP A 297 8.34 12.89 15.14
C ASP A 297 8.56 11.38 15.00
N ARG A 298 9.76 11.01 14.56
CA ARG A 298 10.14 9.60 14.37
C ARG A 298 10.18 8.80 15.68
N THR A 299 10.49 9.44 16.81
CA THR A 299 10.45 8.77 18.13
C THR A 299 9.02 8.39 18.46
N GLN A 300 8.08 9.33 18.31
CA GLN A 300 6.67 9.06 18.53
C GLN A 300 6.12 8.02 17.55
N LEU A 301 6.59 7.97 16.29
CA LEU A 301 6.23 6.91 15.34
C LEU A 301 6.63 5.52 15.87
N TRP A 302 7.85 5.38 16.41
CA TRP A 302 8.33 4.13 16.98
C TRP A 302 7.57 3.75 18.26
N ASP A 303 7.27 4.73 19.11
CA ASP A 303 6.50 4.49 20.33
C ASP A 303 5.06 4.07 20.01
N LEU A 304 4.41 4.71 19.04
CA LEU A 304 3.10 4.30 18.55
C LEU A 304 3.16 2.90 17.95
N ALA A 305 4.17 2.56 17.15
CA ALA A 305 4.30 1.21 16.59
C ALA A 305 4.48 0.12 17.64
N ARG A 306 5.26 0.40 18.68
CA ARG A 306 5.41 -0.52 19.81
C ARG A 306 4.13 -0.62 20.62
N LYS A 307 3.49 0.52 20.93
CA LYS A 307 2.27 0.59 21.75
C LYS A 307 1.08 -0.07 21.07
N LEU A 308 0.80 0.33 19.83
CA LEU A 308 -0.39 -0.09 19.11
C LEU A 308 -0.26 -1.49 18.53
N HIS A 309 0.91 -1.85 18.01
CA HIS A 309 1.06 -3.07 17.22
C HIS A 309 2.19 -3.99 17.70
N GLY A 310 2.92 -3.59 18.73
CA GLY A 310 3.98 -4.41 19.31
C GLY A 310 5.19 -4.56 18.38
N ILE A 311 5.41 -3.62 17.46
CA ILE A 311 6.45 -3.70 16.44
C ILE A 311 7.63 -2.78 16.78
N ALA A 312 8.84 -3.28 16.65
CA ALA A 312 10.03 -2.45 16.49
C ALA A 312 10.23 -2.18 14.99
N LEU A 313 10.08 -0.92 14.60
CA LEU A 313 10.21 -0.48 13.22
C LEU A 313 11.68 -0.47 12.76
N ALA A 314 11.91 -0.75 11.48
CA ALA A 314 13.20 -0.54 10.85
C ALA A 314 13.59 0.95 10.92
N PRO A 315 14.89 1.31 11.03
CA PRO A 315 15.28 2.72 11.17
C PRO A 315 14.78 3.63 10.05
N GLY A 316 14.59 3.12 8.83
CA GLY A 316 14.13 3.92 7.68
C GLY A 316 12.63 4.22 7.64
N SER A 317 11.79 3.70 8.55
CA SER A 317 10.34 3.92 8.46
C SER A 317 9.96 5.38 8.58
N ILE A 318 9.00 5.82 7.75
CA ILE A 318 8.25 7.05 8.00
C ILE A 318 6.74 6.82 8.12
N GLY A 319 6.28 5.60 7.84
CA GLY A 319 4.90 5.18 8.05
C GLY A 319 4.74 3.68 7.83
N TYR A 320 3.54 3.18 8.14
CA TYR A 320 3.09 1.81 7.86
C TYR A 320 1.58 1.68 8.04
N SER A 321 1.04 0.59 7.51
CA SER A 321 -0.35 0.17 7.65
C SER A 321 -0.44 -1.16 8.38
N PHE A 322 -1.55 -1.37 9.08
CA PHE A 322 -1.82 -2.57 9.84
C PHE A 322 -3.24 -3.08 9.53
N PRO A 323 -3.37 -4.04 8.60
CA PRO A 323 -4.68 -4.51 8.14
C PRO A 323 -5.57 -5.13 9.24
N SER A 324 -4.98 -5.72 10.29
CA SER A 324 -5.72 -6.42 11.34
C SER A 324 -6.67 -5.53 12.14
N ASP A 325 -6.35 -4.24 12.29
CA ASP A 325 -7.21 -3.24 12.95
C ASP A 325 -7.56 -2.07 12.02
N GLN A 326 -7.37 -2.24 10.70
CA GLN A 326 -7.57 -1.22 9.67
C GLN A 326 -6.94 0.14 10.03
N SER A 327 -5.70 0.11 10.49
CA SER A 327 -5.00 1.34 10.86
C SER A 327 -3.82 1.66 9.95
N MET A 328 -3.41 2.92 10.00
CA MET A 328 -2.16 3.39 9.45
C MET A 328 -1.52 4.38 10.41
N VAL A 329 -0.19 4.33 10.52
CA VAL A 329 0.59 5.22 11.38
C VAL A 329 1.67 5.86 10.51
N GLY A 330 1.80 7.17 10.58
CA GLY A 330 2.79 7.91 9.81
C GLY A 330 3.31 9.10 10.58
N TRP A 331 4.60 9.37 10.45
CA TRP A 331 5.14 10.68 10.84
C TRP A 331 5.08 11.61 9.64
N ALA A 332 4.44 12.75 9.84
CA ALA A 332 4.38 13.82 8.87
C ALA A 332 5.43 14.87 9.21
N ASP A 333 6.35 15.19 8.30
CA ASP A 333 7.27 16.33 8.36
C ASP A 333 6.74 17.54 7.55
N GLY A 334 5.42 17.61 7.36
CA GLY A 334 4.76 18.48 6.38
C GLY A 334 4.42 17.76 5.07
N LYS A 335 5.06 16.64 4.72
CA LYS A 335 4.70 15.80 3.54
C LYS A 335 3.67 14.71 3.85
N ALA A 336 2.84 14.95 4.88
CA ALA A 336 1.93 13.99 5.50
C ALA A 336 1.08 13.18 4.50
N TYR A 337 0.47 13.89 3.55
CA TYR A 337 -0.58 13.34 2.68
C TYR A 337 -0.07 12.19 1.82
N GLY A 338 1.12 12.33 1.23
CA GLY A 338 1.66 11.30 0.36
C GLY A 338 1.93 9.99 1.11
N THR A 339 2.45 10.08 2.33
CA THR A 339 2.61 8.92 3.22
C THR A 339 1.27 8.23 3.49
N PHE A 340 0.23 8.97 3.86
CA PHE A 340 -1.05 8.34 4.16
C PHE A 340 -1.80 7.85 2.93
N ALA A 341 -1.66 8.48 1.75
CA ALA A 341 -2.20 7.96 0.50
C ALA A 341 -1.54 6.62 0.11
N HIS A 342 -0.22 6.51 0.31
CA HIS A 342 0.52 5.26 0.15
C HIS A 342 -0.01 4.16 1.08
N GLU A 343 -0.11 4.45 2.38
CA GLU A 343 -0.61 3.46 3.35
C GLU A 343 -2.10 3.14 3.17
N LEU A 344 -2.91 4.10 2.73
CA LEU A 344 -4.31 3.87 2.41
C LEU A 344 -4.46 2.84 1.28
N PHE A 345 -3.61 2.90 0.24
CA PHE A 345 -3.62 1.89 -0.81
C PHE A 345 -3.43 0.49 -0.21
N HIS A 346 -2.45 0.32 0.69
CA HIS A 346 -2.20 -0.96 1.36
C HIS A 346 -3.39 -1.44 2.19
N VAL A 347 -4.01 -0.57 2.98
CA VAL A 347 -5.22 -0.94 3.74
C VAL A 347 -6.35 -1.39 2.80
N MET A 348 -6.58 -0.65 1.72
CA MET A 348 -7.68 -0.91 0.78
C MET A 348 -7.44 -2.18 -0.05
N VAL A 349 -6.23 -2.34 -0.61
CA VAL A 349 -5.90 -3.46 -1.50
C VAL A 349 -5.86 -4.78 -0.75
N ARG A 350 -5.52 -4.80 0.55
CA ARG A 350 -5.51 -6.04 1.34
C ARG A 350 -6.91 -6.56 1.66
N ASN A 351 -7.93 -5.70 1.59
CA ASN A 351 -9.30 -6.14 1.77
C ASN A 351 -9.81 -6.99 0.61
N ASN A 352 -9.32 -6.84 -0.62
CA ASN A 352 -9.86 -7.51 -1.81
C ASN A 352 -8.81 -8.23 -2.68
N PHE A 353 -7.54 -7.96 -2.44
CA PHE A 353 -6.44 -8.41 -3.26
C PHE A 353 -5.21 -8.72 -2.40
N GLY A 354 -5.41 -9.45 -1.31
CA GLY A 354 -4.35 -9.69 -0.33
C GLY A 354 -3.15 -10.49 -0.84
N ASP A 355 -3.26 -11.17 -1.99
CA ASP A 355 -2.14 -11.83 -2.69
C ASP A 355 -1.55 -10.99 -3.83
N ILE A 356 -1.73 -9.66 -3.83
CA ILE A 356 -1.08 -8.74 -4.76
C ILE A 356 0.46 -8.95 -4.78
N PRO A 357 1.10 -9.05 -5.98
CA PRO A 357 2.54 -9.26 -6.05
C PRO A 357 3.28 -7.99 -5.61
N PRO A 358 4.49 -8.12 -5.02
CA PRO A 358 5.21 -6.99 -4.42
C PRO A 358 5.39 -5.78 -5.35
N PHE A 359 5.76 -6.00 -6.62
CA PHE A 359 6.00 -4.91 -7.57
C PHE A 359 4.74 -4.08 -7.85
N LEU A 360 3.56 -4.71 -7.86
CA LEU A 360 2.29 -4.03 -8.12
C LEU A 360 1.79 -3.34 -6.85
N ASP A 361 1.94 -4.01 -5.71
CA ASP A 361 1.55 -3.49 -4.40
C ASP A 361 2.29 -2.19 -4.07
N GLU A 362 3.62 -2.27 -4.03
CA GLU A 362 4.50 -1.15 -3.71
C GLU A 362 4.51 -0.10 -4.83
N GLY A 363 4.52 -0.56 -6.08
CA GLY A 363 4.52 0.31 -7.24
C GLY A 363 3.30 1.21 -7.28
N MET A 364 2.11 0.68 -7.00
CA MET A 364 0.87 1.46 -7.01
C MET A 364 0.74 2.35 -5.77
N ALA A 365 1.07 1.84 -4.59
CA ALA A 365 1.12 2.68 -3.38
C ALA A 365 2.07 3.87 -3.56
N ALA A 366 3.26 3.64 -4.14
CA ALA A 366 4.24 4.69 -4.42
C ALA A 366 3.89 5.58 -5.64
N LEU A 367 3.03 5.10 -6.55
CA LEU A 367 2.50 5.93 -7.65
C LEU A 367 1.56 7.01 -7.09
N TYR A 368 0.68 6.64 -6.17
CA TYR A 368 -0.31 7.54 -5.55
C TYR A 368 0.19 8.27 -4.31
N GLU A 369 1.40 7.95 -3.84
CA GLU A 369 2.12 8.73 -2.84
C GLU A 369 2.33 10.18 -3.30
N VAL A 370 2.60 10.38 -4.60
CA VAL A 370 2.76 11.70 -5.21
C VAL A 370 1.91 11.75 -6.47
N SER A 371 0.67 12.21 -6.31
CA SER A 371 -0.30 12.37 -7.38
C SER A 371 -1.05 13.70 -7.29
N GLY A 372 -1.46 14.21 -8.46
CA GLY A 372 -2.49 15.24 -8.57
C GLY A 372 -3.87 14.60 -8.78
N PHE A 373 -4.92 15.42 -8.72
CA PHE A 373 -6.26 15.00 -9.10
C PHE A 373 -6.70 15.66 -10.42
N GLU A 374 -7.13 14.84 -11.37
CA GLU A 374 -7.85 15.26 -12.56
C GLU A 374 -9.34 14.95 -12.37
N GLY A 375 -10.08 15.93 -11.85
CA GLY A 375 -11.44 15.70 -11.36
C GLY A 375 -11.43 14.76 -10.15
N THR A 376 -12.10 13.61 -10.23
CA THR A 376 -12.14 12.61 -9.14
C THR A 376 -11.07 11.53 -9.29
N ARG A 377 -10.18 11.65 -10.28
CA ARG A 377 -9.18 10.62 -10.59
C ARG A 377 -7.81 11.05 -10.07
N ALA A 378 -7.19 10.24 -9.22
CA ALA A 378 -5.81 10.47 -8.84
C ALA A 378 -4.88 10.06 -10.00
N VAL A 379 -3.92 10.92 -10.32
CA VAL A 379 -2.97 10.74 -11.42
C VAL A 379 -1.56 10.90 -10.86
N GLY A 380 -0.80 9.80 -10.84
CA GLY A 380 0.58 9.81 -10.39
C GLY A 380 1.46 10.71 -11.26
N VAL A 381 2.39 11.43 -10.63
CA VAL A 381 3.33 12.36 -11.29
C VAL A 381 4.77 12.04 -10.89
N PRO A 382 5.80 12.36 -11.71
CA PRO A 382 7.21 12.15 -11.35
C PRO A 382 7.55 12.66 -9.94
N ASN A 383 8.46 11.97 -9.23
CA ASN A 383 8.85 12.33 -7.87
C ASN A 383 10.34 12.03 -7.59
N TRP A 384 10.76 12.25 -6.34
CA TRP A 384 12.14 12.05 -5.88
C TRP A 384 12.71 10.64 -6.10
N ARG A 385 11.87 9.61 -6.24
CA ARG A 385 12.34 8.25 -6.56
C ARG A 385 12.94 8.16 -7.97
N GLY A 386 12.64 9.11 -8.85
CA GLY A 386 13.25 9.19 -10.17
C GLY A 386 14.75 9.44 -10.06
N ALA A 387 15.16 10.39 -9.21
CA ALA A 387 16.57 10.64 -8.95
C ALA A 387 17.27 9.40 -8.37
N ILE A 388 16.59 8.65 -7.49
CA ILE A 388 17.12 7.39 -6.94
C ILE A 388 17.31 6.34 -8.04
N LEU A 389 16.31 6.15 -8.89
CA LEU A 389 16.38 5.18 -9.99
C LEU A 389 17.43 5.57 -11.04
N SER A 390 17.56 6.86 -11.33
CA SER A 390 18.62 7.37 -12.21
C SER A 390 20.01 7.12 -11.63
N LYS A 391 20.21 7.38 -10.33
CA LYS A 391 21.48 7.12 -9.64
C LYS A 391 21.80 5.63 -9.56
N SER A 392 20.79 4.81 -9.26
CA SER A 392 20.92 3.36 -9.03
C SER A 392 20.55 2.57 -10.28
N TRP A 393 20.70 3.17 -11.48
CA TRP A 393 20.19 2.58 -12.72
C TRP A 393 20.83 1.23 -13.03
N ALA A 394 22.11 1.05 -12.69
CA ALA A 394 22.81 -0.23 -12.86
C ALA A 394 22.26 -1.34 -11.95
N GLU A 395 21.67 -0.97 -10.82
CA GLU A 395 21.15 -1.89 -9.79
C GLU A 395 19.68 -2.23 -9.97
N ARG A 396 18.99 -1.58 -10.92
CA ARG A 396 17.58 -1.88 -11.17
C ARG A 396 17.43 -3.32 -11.69
N PRO A 397 16.39 -4.04 -11.25
CA PRO A 397 16.05 -5.31 -11.88
C PRO A 397 15.52 -5.07 -13.30
N ARG A 398 15.66 -6.08 -14.18
CA ARG A 398 14.87 -6.11 -15.41
C ARG A 398 13.39 -6.28 -15.05
N ILE A 399 12.47 -5.81 -15.90
CA ILE A 399 11.03 -5.93 -15.63
C ILE A 399 10.60 -7.38 -15.40
N LYS A 400 11.17 -8.32 -16.17
CA LYS A 400 10.92 -9.75 -15.96
C LYS A 400 11.32 -10.23 -14.57
N ASP A 401 12.50 -9.83 -14.10
CA ASP A 401 13.01 -10.24 -12.80
C ASP A 401 12.17 -9.60 -11.68
N LEU A 402 11.84 -8.31 -11.80
CA LEU A 402 10.98 -7.57 -10.86
C LEU A 402 9.60 -8.23 -10.65
N VAL A 403 8.95 -8.64 -11.74
CA VAL A 403 7.61 -9.26 -11.72
C VAL A 403 7.62 -10.66 -11.10
N GLN A 404 8.79 -11.31 -11.07
CA GLN A 404 8.98 -12.63 -10.47
C GLN A 404 9.40 -12.59 -9.00
N MET A 405 9.75 -11.42 -8.45
CA MET A 405 10.19 -11.31 -7.07
C MET A 405 9.07 -11.68 -6.10
N ASN A 406 9.40 -12.50 -5.11
CA ASN A 406 8.59 -12.58 -3.89
C ASN A 406 8.93 -11.40 -2.97
N ARG A 407 8.19 -11.24 -1.88
CA ARG A 407 8.39 -10.12 -0.95
C ARG A 407 9.81 -10.06 -0.37
N SER A 408 10.38 -11.21 0.00
CA SER A 408 11.72 -11.27 0.58
C SER A 408 12.80 -10.82 -0.40
N SER A 409 12.69 -11.17 -1.68
CA SER A 409 13.63 -10.71 -2.71
C SER A 409 13.42 -9.24 -3.08
N PHE A 410 12.18 -8.76 -3.00
CA PHE A 410 11.84 -7.37 -3.27
C PHE A 410 12.41 -6.43 -2.19
N ASP A 411 12.30 -6.82 -0.93
CA ASP A 411 12.78 -6.08 0.24
C ASP A 411 14.19 -6.48 0.69
N ASP A 412 14.94 -7.15 -0.16
CA ASP A 412 16.31 -7.57 0.13
C ASP A 412 17.25 -6.36 0.27
N ILE A 413 17.58 -6.05 1.52
CA ILE A 413 18.52 -4.98 1.91
C ILE A 413 19.98 -5.41 1.83
N ALA A 414 20.27 -6.73 1.81
CA ALA A 414 21.62 -7.24 1.94
C ALA A 414 22.43 -7.06 0.65
N GLY A 415 21.76 -7.03 -0.52
CA GLY A 415 22.43 -6.95 -1.81
C GLY A 415 23.42 -8.11 -2.04
N PRO A 416 24.17 -8.13 -3.16
CA PRO A 416 25.42 -8.88 -3.23
C PRO A 416 26.36 -8.38 -2.13
N SER A 417 27.10 -9.28 -1.48
CA SER A 417 28.04 -8.98 -0.38
C SER A 417 29.10 -7.91 -0.68
N ASP A 418 29.24 -7.55 -1.96
CA ASP A 418 30.34 -6.76 -2.50
C ASP A 418 29.92 -5.30 -2.79
N GLN A 419 28.68 -4.91 -2.50
CA GLN A 419 28.20 -3.55 -2.69
C GLN A 419 28.46 -2.66 -1.47
N LEU A 420 28.99 -1.46 -1.73
CA LEU A 420 29.46 -0.50 -0.75
C LEU A 420 28.35 0.18 0.07
N VAL A 421 27.07 0.08 -0.33
CA VAL A 421 25.95 0.77 0.33
C VAL A 421 24.77 -0.19 0.55
N PRO A 422 24.55 -0.65 1.81
CA PRO A 422 23.37 -1.44 2.14
C PRO A 422 22.06 -0.73 1.76
N GLY A 423 21.10 -1.49 1.21
CA GLY A 423 19.77 -0.98 0.83
C GLY A 423 19.65 -0.31 -0.55
N GLU A 424 20.73 -0.20 -1.33
CA GLU A 424 20.67 0.36 -2.70
C GLU A 424 19.78 -0.48 -3.63
N LYS A 425 19.95 -1.81 -3.62
CA LYS A 425 19.11 -2.74 -4.38
C LYS A 425 17.62 -2.66 -4.02
N GLN A 426 17.29 -2.62 -2.73
CA GLN A 426 15.90 -2.43 -2.28
C GLN A 426 15.35 -1.10 -2.82
N SER A 427 16.12 -0.02 -2.68
CA SER A 427 15.73 1.30 -3.17
C SER A 427 15.48 1.29 -4.68
N ALA A 428 16.34 0.60 -5.44
CA ALA A 428 16.20 0.42 -6.88
C ALA A 428 14.96 -0.42 -7.26
N ASN A 429 14.67 -1.51 -6.53
CA ASN A 429 13.45 -2.32 -6.73
C ASN A 429 12.19 -1.46 -6.57
N HIS A 430 12.08 -0.76 -5.44
CA HIS A 430 10.94 0.10 -5.11
C HIS A 430 10.79 1.25 -6.11
N ALA A 431 11.90 1.91 -6.48
CA ALA A 431 11.87 2.99 -7.46
C ALA A 431 11.49 2.49 -8.86
N THR A 432 11.99 1.32 -9.27
CA THR A 432 11.63 0.67 -10.54
C THR A 432 10.16 0.32 -10.57
N ALA A 433 9.63 -0.31 -9.52
CA ALA A 433 8.21 -0.65 -9.40
C ALA A 433 7.32 0.58 -9.53
N ARG A 434 7.62 1.65 -8.79
CA ARG A 434 6.90 2.92 -8.86
C ARG A 434 6.89 3.52 -10.27
N TYR A 435 8.06 3.60 -10.92
CA TYR A 435 8.15 4.20 -12.25
C TYR A 435 7.55 3.30 -13.34
N LEU A 436 7.57 1.98 -13.16
CA LEU A 436 6.86 1.06 -14.03
C LEU A 436 5.34 1.30 -13.96
N MET A 437 4.79 1.55 -12.75
CA MET A 437 3.37 1.90 -12.63
C MET A 437 3.04 3.25 -13.26
N LEU A 438 3.93 4.24 -13.15
CA LEU A 438 3.77 5.51 -13.86
C LEU A 438 3.79 5.32 -15.38
N TYR A 439 4.71 4.51 -15.89
CA TYR A 439 4.79 4.16 -17.31
C TYR A 439 3.50 3.49 -17.80
N PHE A 440 2.99 2.49 -17.06
CA PHE A 440 1.71 1.86 -17.40
C PHE A 440 0.53 2.83 -17.30
N GLN A 441 0.52 3.75 -16.33
CA GLN A 441 -0.53 4.78 -16.20
C GLN A 441 -0.58 5.66 -17.46
N GLN A 442 0.58 6.18 -17.90
CA GLN A 442 0.67 7.08 -19.06
C GLN A 442 0.26 6.40 -20.38
N ARG A 443 0.38 5.08 -20.45
CA ARG A 443 -0.02 4.28 -21.62
C ARG A 443 -1.46 3.77 -21.54
N GLY A 444 -2.18 4.01 -20.44
CA GLY A 444 -3.50 3.43 -20.21
C GLY A 444 -3.48 1.92 -19.96
N GLU A 445 -2.32 1.36 -19.62
CA GLU A 445 -2.09 -0.07 -19.41
C GLU A 445 -2.25 -0.49 -17.94
N LEU A 446 -2.20 0.45 -16.98
CA LEU A 446 -2.18 0.14 -15.54
C LEU A 446 -3.44 -0.60 -15.05
N LEU A 447 -4.63 -0.12 -15.42
CA LEU A 447 -5.88 -0.75 -14.97
C LEU A 447 -6.08 -2.16 -15.56
N PRO A 448 -5.85 -2.42 -16.86
CA PRO A 448 -5.81 -3.78 -17.40
C PRO A 448 -4.84 -4.70 -16.66
N VAL A 449 -3.62 -4.23 -16.38
CA VAL A 449 -2.62 -4.99 -15.62
C VAL A 449 -3.13 -5.32 -14.22
N TYR A 450 -3.63 -4.32 -13.48
CA TYR A 450 -4.20 -4.53 -12.16
C TYR A 450 -5.32 -5.57 -12.18
N LYS A 451 -6.30 -5.44 -13.08
CA LYS A 451 -7.44 -6.37 -13.18
C LYS A 451 -7.01 -7.79 -13.57
N ALA A 452 -6.01 -7.93 -14.41
CA ALA A 452 -5.48 -9.25 -14.77
C ALA A 452 -4.84 -9.93 -13.56
N PHE A 453 -4.00 -9.22 -12.82
CA PHE A 453 -3.37 -9.73 -11.60
C PHE A 453 -4.39 -9.96 -10.48
N LEU A 454 -5.44 -9.14 -10.38
CA LEU A 454 -6.55 -9.38 -9.47
C LEU A 454 -7.27 -10.67 -9.83
N ASN A 455 -7.55 -10.94 -11.10
CA ASN A 455 -8.34 -12.12 -11.51
C ASN A 455 -7.53 -13.40 -11.74
N ARG A 456 -6.21 -13.37 -11.50
CA ARG A 456 -5.35 -14.53 -11.75
C ARG A 456 -5.71 -15.72 -10.86
N LYS A 457 -5.54 -16.92 -11.42
CA LYS A 457 -5.81 -18.20 -10.75
C LYS A 457 -4.56 -18.72 -10.04
N VAL A 458 -4.75 -19.47 -8.96
CA VAL A 458 -3.66 -20.14 -8.24
C VAL A 458 -3.02 -21.22 -9.12
N ASN A 459 -1.69 -21.39 -9.03
CA ASN A 459 -0.96 -22.48 -9.65
C ASN A 459 0.36 -22.79 -8.91
N ASP A 460 1.13 -23.77 -9.40
CA ASP A 460 2.37 -24.27 -8.80
C ASP A 460 3.62 -23.44 -9.14
N ARG A 461 3.52 -22.51 -10.10
CA ARG A 461 4.61 -21.63 -10.56
C ARG A 461 4.16 -20.18 -10.63
N PRO A 462 3.83 -19.52 -9.51
CA PRO A 462 3.19 -18.21 -9.53
C PRO A 462 4.09 -17.11 -10.13
N ALA A 463 5.42 -17.23 -9.97
CA ALA A 463 6.38 -16.32 -10.60
C ALA A 463 6.37 -16.42 -12.13
N ALA A 464 6.39 -17.63 -12.70
CA ALA A 464 6.32 -17.83 -14.15
C ALA A 464 4.96 -17.38 -14.71
N GLN A 465 3.87 -17.63 -13.96
CA GLN A 465 2.54 -17.14 -14.32
C GLN A 465 2.49 -15.61 -14.42
N SER A 466 3.14 -14.90 -13.49
CA SER A 466 3.13 -13.44 -13.46
C SER A 466 3.75 -12.84 -14.72
N VAL A 467 4.81 -13.48 -15.26
CA VAL A 467 5.41 -13.09 -16.55
C VAL A 467 4.42 -13.30 -17.69
N LEU A 468 3.89 -14.52 -17.84
CA LEU A 468 2.97 -14.86 -18.93
C LEU A 468 1.71 -14.00 -18.92
N LEU A 469 1.19 -13.72 -17.72
CA LEU A 469 0.01 -12.88 -17.53
C LEU A 469 0.29 -11.45 -17.98
N LEU A 470 1.41 -10.87 -17.56
CA LEU A 470 1.76 -9.50 -17.93
C LEU A 470 2.02 -9.37 -19.44
N GLU A 471 2.75 -10.32 -20.04
CA GLU A 471 2.97 -10.35 -21.50
C GLU A 471 1.65 -10.47 -22.27
N SER A 472 0.74 -11.33 -21.80
CA SER A 472 -0.58 -11.51 -22.40
C SER A 472 -1.42 -10.24 -22.34
N VAL A 473 -1.37 -9.48 -21.24
CA VAL A 473 -2.15 -8.23 -21.08
C VAL A 473 -1.56 -7.11 -21.92
N LEU A 474 -0.24 -7.02 -22.00
CA LEU A 474 0.47 -5.96 -22.71
C LEU A 474 0.61 -6.23 -24.22
N GLY A 475 0.38 -7.48 -24.65
CA GLY A 475 0.52 -7.92 -26.03
C GLY A 475 1.98 -7.94 -26.54
N ARG A 476 2.97 -7.95 -25.63
CA ARG A 476 4.40 -7.89 -25.96
C ARG A 476 5.26 -8.53 -24.87
N SER A 477 6.46 -8.96 -25.24
CA SER A 477 7.39 -9.63 -24.32
C SER A 477 7.88 -8.69 -23.22
N LEU A 478 8.23 -9.20 -22.03
CA LEU A 478 8.78 -8.34 -20.97
C LEU A 478 10.16 -7.77 -21.30
N ASP A 479 10.91 -8.38 -22.21
CA ASP A 479 12.16 -7.81 -22.72
C ASP A 479 11.88 -6.56 -23.57
N THR A 480 10.82 -6.59 -24.38
CA THR A 480 10.34 -5.41 -25.13
C THR A 480 9.87 -4.32 -24.16
N VAL A 481 9.10 -4.68 -23.14
CA VAL A 481 8.64 -3.73 -22.11
C VAL A 481 9.81 -3.10 -21.37
N ASP A 482 10.85 -3.87 -21.02
CA ASP A 482 12.04 -3.34 -20.34
C ASP A 482 12.80 -2.32 -21.20
N ALA A 483 12.94 -2.59 -22.50
CA ALA A 483 13.57 -1.66 -23.44
C ALA A 483 12.75 -0.37 -23.61
N GLU A 484 11.43 -0.48 -23.77
CA GLU A 484 10.53 0.67 -23.88
C GLU A 484 10.49 1.51 -22.61
N PHE A 485 10.37 0.85 -21.45
CA PHE A 485 10.44 1.48 -20.14
C PHE A 485 11.77 2.23 -19.95
N SER A 486 12.88 1.60 -20.34
CA SER A 486 14.21 2.22 -20.26
C SER A 486 14.33 3.47 -21.11
N ALA A 487 13.85 3.42 -22.35
CA ALA A 487 13.87 4.57 -23.25
C ALA A 487 12.96 5.69 -22.72
N TRP A 488 11.76 5.36 -22.27
CA TRP A 488 10.81 6.30 -21.68
C TRP A 488 11.38 6.99 -20.43
N PHE A 489 11.93 6.22 -19.49
CA PHE A 489 12.44 6.77 -18.23
C PHE A 489 13.60 7.74 -18.47
N LYS A 490 14.53 7.38 -19.37
CA LYS A 490 15.67 8.25 -19.74
C LYS A 490 15.26 9.53 -20.48
N ALA A 491 14.06 9.56 -21.06
CA ALA A 491 13.52 10.73 -21.72
C ALA A 491 12.75 11.66 -20.76
N LEU A 492 12.53 11.26 -19.51
CA LEU A 492 11.94 12.13 -18.51
C LEU A 492 12.89 13.31 -18.20
N PRO A 493 12.35 14.50 -17.92
CA PRO A 493 13.15 15.60 -17.40
C PRO A 493 13.93 15.18 -16.14
N PRO A 494 15.17 15.68 -15.96
CA PRO A 494 16.02 15.35 -14.83
C PRO A 494 15.44 15.77 -13.47
#